data_AF-A0A0Q7WGQ0-F1
#
_entry.id   AF-A0A0Q7WGQ0-F1
#
_cell.length_a   1.000
_cell.length_b   1.000
_cell.length_c   1.000
_cell.angle_alpha   90.00
_cell.angle_beta   90.00
_cell.angle_gamma   90.00
#
_symmetry.space_group_name_H-M   'P 1'
#
loop_
_entity.id
_entity.type
_entity.pdbx_description
1 polymer ?
#
loop_
_entity_poly.entity_id
_entity_poly.type
_entity_poly.pdbx_seq_one_letter_code
_entity_poly.pdbx_strand_id
1 'polypeptide(L)'
;MAKFVFGMNQSLDGYVDHLQMQTGPALFRHWIEHVRDLTGSVYGRRIYELMRYWDEDRPEWSAEQHEFATAWRSQPKWVVSRTLKSVGPNATLVSDDVEAVMRDLKDRLTGEIAVSGPELARSLTELGLIDEYRLYFHPVVLGRGTPFFAGPRPPLRLVSIDPVGEDTVRLTYAPA
;
A
#
# COMPACT_ATOMS: atom_id res chain seq x y z
N MET A 1 15.86 -10.48 5.60
CA MET A 1 15.48 -9.06 5.44
C MET A 1 14.10 -9.00 4.82
N ALA A 2 13.25 -8.13 5.35
CA ALA A 2 11.94 -7.88 4.80
C ALA A 2 12.04 -7.07 3.50
N LYS A 3 11.05 -7.27 2.61
CA LYS A 3 10.90 -6.50 1.38
C LYS A 3 9.87 -5.40 1.59
N PHE A 4 10.17 -4.21 1.09
CA PHE A 4 9.24 -3.11 0.95
C PHE A 4 8.62 -3.14 -0.43
N VAL A 5 7.29 -3.28 -0.45
CA VAL A 5 6.51 -3.40 -1.67
C VAL A 5 5.55 -2.23 -1.76
N PHE A 6 5.76 -1.32 -2.71
CA PHE A 6 4.81 -0.26 -2.98
C PHE A 6 3.73 -0.76 -3.94
N GLY A 7 2.49 -0.83 -3.47
CA GLY A 7 1.37 -1.33 -4.28
C GLY A 7 0.11 -0.49 -4.13
N MET A 8 -0.51 -0.12 -5.25
CA MET A 8 -1.76 0.64 -5.27
C MET A 8 -2.61 0.33 -6.51
N ASN A 9 -3.91 0.56 -6.40
CA ASN A 9 -4.80 0.66 -7.56
C ASN A 9 -4.42 1.88 -8.40
N GLN A 10 -4.39 1.70 -9.72
CA GLN A 10 -3.96 2.70 -10.68
C GLN A 10 -4.89 2.71 -11.90
N SER A 11 -5.22 3.90 -12.38
CA SER A 11 -5.90 4.11 -13.65
C SER A 11 -4.96 3.86 -14.85
N LEU A 12 -5.52 3.70 -16.05
CA LEU A 12 -4.72 3.51 -17.28
C LEU A 12 -3.79 4.69 -17.57
N ASP A 13 -4.19 5.90 -17.17
CA ASP A 13 -3.42 7.13 -17.32
C ASP A 13 -2.52 7.45 -16.11
N GLY A 14 -2.37 6.51 -15.18
CA GLY A 14 -1.28 6.50 -14.20
C GLY A 14 -1.59 7.12 -12.83
N TYR A 15 -2.84 7.46 -12.56
CA TYR A 15 -3.28 8.07 -11.31
C TYR A 15 -3.77 7.01 -10.30
N VAL A 16 -3.48 7.24 -9.01
CA VAL A 16 -4.01 6.43 -7.92
C VAL A 16 -5.28 7.07 -7.36
N ASP A 17 -6.24 6.23 -7.01
CA ASP A 17 -7.48 6.63 -6.38
C ASP A 17 -8.07 5.46 -5.58
N HIS A 18 -8.78 5.76 -4.49
CA HIS A 18 -9.36 4.77 -3.57
C HIS A 18 -10.89 4.83 -3.49
N LEU A 19 -11.53 5.71 -4.25
CA LEU A 19 -12.97 5.99 -4.20
C LEU A 19 -13.67 5.72 -5.54
N GLN A 20 -12.96 5.96 -6.65
CA GLN A 20 -13.47 5.88 -8.03
C GLN A 20 -13.10 4.56 -8.72
N MET A 21 -12.11 3.83 -8.21
CA MET A 21 -11.75 2.49 -8.69
C MET A 21 -12.32 1.45 -7.73
N GLN A 22 -13.52 0.96 -8.03
CA GLN A 22 -14.17 -0.06 -7.23
C GLN A 22 -13.41 -1.39 -7.30
N THR A 23 -13.22 -2.02 -6.16
CA THR A 23 -12.71 -3.40 -6.11
C THR A 23 -13.86 -4.38 -6.27
N GLY A 24 -13.94 -5.05 -7.42
CA GLY A 24 -14.85 -6.18 -7.59
C GLY A 24 -14.54 -7.33 -6.61
N PRO A 25 -15.44 -8.33 -6.46
CA PRO A 25 -15.31 -9.36 -5.43
C PRO A 25 -13.98 -10.13 -5.46
N ALA A 26 -13.49 -10.47 -6.66
CA ALA A 26 -12.22 -11.18 -6.82
C ALA A 26 -11.01 -10.34 -6.37
N LEU A 27 -10.97 -9.06 -6.75
CA LEU A 27 -9.92 -8.15 -6.32
C LEU A 27 -9.98 -7.88 -4.80
N PHE A 28 -11.19 -7.77 -4.24
CA PHE A 28 -11.33 -7.59 -2.80
C PHE A 28 -10.86 -8.81 -2.01
N ARG A 29 -11.18 -10.02 -2.47
CA ARG A 29 -10.65 -11.26 -1.88
C ARG A 29 -9.12 -11.34 -1.96
N HIS A 30 -8.55 -10.99 -3.11
CA HIS A 30 -7.11 -10.87 -3.28
C HIS A 30 -6.48 -9.91 -2.24
N TRP A 31 -7.12 -8.76 -1.97
CA TRP A 31 -6.63 -7.83 -0.95
C TRP A 31 -6.71 -8.38 0.48
N ILE A 32 -7.77 -9.15 0.81
CA ILE A 32 -7.89 -9.81 2.12
C ILE A 32 -6.75 -10.80 2.32
N GLU A 33 -6.50 -11.67 1.33
CA GLU A 33 -5.43 -12.65 1.36
C GLU A 33 -4.06 -11.96 1.45
N HIS A 34 -3.84 -10.93 0.63
CA HIS A 34 -2.60 -10.15 0.67
C HIS A 34 -2.36 -9.54 2.04
N VAL A 35 -3.34 -8.87 2.64
CA VAL A 35 -3.19 -8.23 3.96
C VAL A 35 -2.92 -9.23 5.07
N ARG A 36 -3.48 -10.45 4.99
CA ARG A 36 -3.20 -11.52 5.96
C ARG A 36 -1.74 -11.97 5.93
N ASP A 37 -1.17 -12.05 4.74
CA ASP A 37 0.18 -12.59 4.53
C ASP A 37 1.29 -11.55 4.76
N LEU A 38 0.93 -10.28 4.98
CA LEU A 38 1.89 -9.23 5.29
C LEU A 38 2.55 -9.45 6.65
N THR A 39 3.81 -9.03 6.74
CA THR A 39 4.52 -8.84 8.00
C THR A 39 4.11 -7.53 8.68
N GLY A 40 3.63 -6.57 7.89
CA GLY A 40 3.14 -5.28 8.36
C GLY A 40 3.01 -4.28 7.22
N SER A 41 2.70 -3.02 7.58
CA SER A 41 2.51 -1.96 6.59
C SER A 41 3.15 -0.64 7.02
N VAL A 42 3.75 0.08 6.07
CA VAL A 42 4.18 1.47 6.23
C VAL A 42 3.24 2.38 5.46
N TYR A 43 2.64 3.34 6.15
CA TYR A 43 1.68 4.28 5.59
C TYR A 43 2.21 5.71 5.62
N GLY A 44 1.99 6.46 4.55
CA GLY A 44 1.95 7.91 4.61
C GLY A 44 0.67 8.40 5.29
N ARG A 45 0.68 9.61 5.86
CA ARG A 45 -0.47 10.20 6.60
C ARG A 45 -1.82 10.05 5.87
N ARG A 46 -1.91 10.52 4.62
CA ARG A 46 -3.19 10.61 3.89
C ARG A 46 -3.86 9.25 3.73
N ILE A 47 -3.09 8.27 3.31
CA ILE A 47 -3.62 6.92 3.11
C ILE A 47 -3.92 6.24 4.44
N TYR A 48 -3.12 6.50 5.48
CA TYR A 48 -3.40 6.00 6.82
C TYR A 48 -4.76 6.49 7.30
N GLU A 49 -5.03 7.79 7.21
CA GLU A 49 -6.30 8.39 7.63
C GLU A 49 -7.50 7.80 6.89
N LEU A 50 -7.37 7.49 5.59
CA LEU A 50 -8.40 6.78 4.83
C LEU A 50 -8.59 5.34 5.33
N MET A 51 -7.50 4.61 5.57
CA MET A 51 -7.54 3.23 6.03
C MET A 51 -8.07 3.08 7.46
N ARG A 52 -8.10 4.15 8.25
CA ARG A 52 -8.76 4.15 9.58
C ARG A 52 -10.26 3.88 9.53
N TYR A 53 -10.88 3.89 8.36
CA TYR A 53 -12.23 3.33 8.17
C TYR A 53 -12.34 1.91 8.75
N TRP A 54 -11.27 1.12 8.66
CA TRP A 54 -11.20 -0.25 9.16
C TRP A 54 -10.86 -0.37 10.66
N ASP A 55 -10.65 0.74 11.37
CA ASP A 55 -10.58 0.75 12.84
C ASP A 55 -11.94 0.40 13.47
N GLU A 56 -13.04 0.77 12.79
CA GLU A 56 -14.41 0.58 13.28
C GLU A 56 -14.89 -0.87 13.13
N ASP A 57 -15.98 -1.22 13.80
CA ASP A 57 -16.70 -2.47 13.55
C ASP A 57 -18.16 -2.14 13.29
N ARG A 58 -18.56 -2.23 12.02
CA ARG A 58 -19.86 -1.70 11.55
C ARG A 58 -20.81 -2.84 11.20
N PRO A 59 -22.05 -2.85 11.72
CA PRO A 59 -22.98 -3.96 11.51
C PRO A 59 -23.47 -4.10 10.05
N GLU A 60 -23.37 -3.04 9.25
CA GLU A 60 -23.75 -3.06 7.83
C GLU A 60 -22.68 -3.66 6.90
N TRP A 61 -21.50 -4.00 7.42
CA TRP A 61 -20.42 -4.58 6.62
C TRP A 61 -20.77 -6.00 6.15
N SER A 62 -20.31 -6.33 4.93
CA SER A 62 -20.31 -7.71 4.45
C SER A 62 -19.34 -8.57 5.27
N ALA A 63 -19.47 -9.89 5.15
CA ALA A 63 -18.54 -10.82 5.79
C ALA A 63 -17.09 -10.55 5.35
N GLU A 64 -16.86 -10.31 4.07
CA GLU A 64 -15.54 -9.98 3.51
C GLU A 64 -15.01 -8.65 4.06
N GLN A 65 -15.87 -7.65 4.29
CA GLN A 65 -15.45 -6.38 4.87
C GLN A 65 -15.01 -6.54 6.33
N HIS A 66 -15.74 -7.31 7.14
CA HIS A 66 -15.30 -7.66 8.49
C HIS A 66 -13.99 -8.48 8.48
N GLU A 67 -13.84 -9.37 7.51
CA GLU A 67 -12.63 -10.18 7.32
C GLU A 67 -11.42 -9.29 6.98
N PHE A 68 -11.57 -8.37 6.04
CA PHE A 68 -10.55 -7.38 5.70
C PHE A 68 -10.18 -6.52 6.91
N ALA A 69 -11.18 -5.97 7.61
CA ALA A 69 -10.96 -5.14 8.79
C ALA A 69 -10.18 -5.89 9.88
N THR A 70 -10.54 -7.16 10.12
CA THR A 70 -9.86 -8.03 11.08
C THR A 70 -8.41 -8.27 10.68
N ALA A 71 -8.17 -8.65 9.42
CA ALA A 71 -6.81 -8.85 8.90
C ALA A 71 -5.98 -7.56 9.02
N TRP A 72 -6.52 -6.43 8.56
CA TRP A 72 -5.85 -5.14 8.60
C TRP A 72 -5.52 -4.70 10.03
N ARG A 73 -6.44 -4.85 10.99
CA ARG A 73 -6.20 -4.50 12.40
C ARG A 73 -5.11 -5.38 13.04
N SER A 74 -5.06 -6.66 12.68
CA SER A 74 -4.08 -7.62 13.24
C SER A 74 -2.62 -7.31 12.87
N GLN A 75 -2.39 -6.60 11.76
CA GLN A 75 -1.05 -6.31 11.26
C GLN A 75 -0.42 -5.07 11.91
N PRO A 76 0.87 -5.09 12.26
CA PRO A 76 1.57 -3.91 12.76
C PRO A 76 1.71 -2.86 11.65
N LYS A 77 1.59 -1.59 12.02
CA LYS A 77 1.61 -0.46 11.10
C LYS A 77 2.64 0.57 11.54
N TRP A 78 3.41 1.12 10.61
CA TRP A 78 4.28 2.27 10.83
C TRP A 78 3.77 3.45 10.02
N VAL A 79 3.40 4.53 10.70
CA VAL A 79 2.77 5.69 10.07
C VAL A 79 3.80 6.81 10.00
N VAL A 80 4.25 7.14 8.81
CA VAL A 80 5.21 8.23 8.59
C VAL A 80 4.45 9.55 8.52
N SER A 81 4.61 10.39 9.55
CA SER A 81 3.98 11.71 9.61
C SER A 81 4.62 12.61 10.65
N ARG A 82 4.88 13.87 10.29
CA ARG A 82 5.31 14.94 11.22
C ARG A 82 4.16 15.69 11.88
N THR A 83 2.93 15.46 11.41
CA THR A 83 1.76 16.29 11.78
C THR A 83 0.73 15.54 12.61
N LEU A 84 0.67 14.22 12.48
CA LEU A 84 -0.18 13.40 13.34
C LEU A 84 0.32 13.47 14.77
N LYS A 85 -0.62 13.52 15.72
CA LYS A 85 -0.34 13.53 17.16
C LYS A 85 -0.53 12.15 17.79
N SER A 86 -1.34 11.32 17.17
CA SER A 86 -1.60 9.95 17.58
C SER A 86 -1.96 9.09 16.38
N VAL A 87 -1.85 7.78 16.57
CA VAL A 87 -2.26 6.73 15.64
C VAL A 87 -3.14 5.73 16.38
N GLY A 88 -3.90 4.95 15.64
CA GLY A 88 -4.78 3.91 16.15
C GLY A 88 -4.05 2.68 16.70
N PRO A 89 -4.79 1.64 17.08
CA PRO A 89 -4.25 0.41 17.64
C PRO A 89 -3.28 -0.28 16.68
N ASN A 90 -2.27 -0.96 17.25
CA ASN A 90 -1.28 -1.72 16.49
C ASN A 90 -0.54 -0.86 15.42
N ALA A 91 -0.48 0.45 15.63
CA ALA A 91 0.24 1.39 14.80
C ALA A 91 1.28 2.16 15.63
N THR A 92 2.42 2.47 15.02
CA THR A 92 3.49 3.29 15.59
C THR A 92 3.69 4.51 14.70
N LEU A 93 3.67 5.69 15.31
CA LEU A 93 3.96 6.93 14.62
C LEU A 93 5.48 7.09 14.43
N VAL A 94 5.91 7.34 13.20
CA VAL A 94 7.30 7.63 12.83
C VAL A 94 7.37 9.08 12.36
N SER A 95 7.79 9.98 13.25
CA SER A 95 7.85 11.42 12.97
C SER A 95 9.19 11.86 12.38
N ASP A 96 10.27 11.20 12.78
CA ASP A 96 11.65 11.57 12.50
C ASP A 96 12.48 10.34 12.15
N ASP A 97 13.70 10.55 11.63
CA ASP A 97 14.65 9.51 11.26
C ASP A 97 14.07 8.37 10.39
N VAL A 98 13.18 8.73 9.47
CA VAL A 98 12.43 7.79 8.62
C VAL A 98 13.37 6.78 7.95
N GLU A 99 14.49 7.23 7.39
CA GLU A 99 15.45 6.32 6.76
C GLU A 99 15.99 5.26 7.73
N ALA A 100 16.45 5.68 8.91
CA ALA A 100 17.01 4.77 9.90
C ALA A 100 15.97 3.74 10.37
N VAL A 101 14.74 4.20 10.65
CA VAL A 101 13.64 3.31 11.04
C VAL A 101 13.31 2.33 9.92
N MET A 102 13.23 2.79 8.67
CA MET A 102 12.92 1.93 7.54
C MET A 102 14.00 0.87 7.30
N ARG A 103 15.28 1.23 7.44
CA ARG A 103 16.39 0.27 7.33
C ARG A 103 16.35 -0.76 8.46
N ASP A 104 16.13 -0.32 9.70
CA ASP A 104 15.95 -1.22 10.85
C ASP A 104 14.79 -2.22 10.61
N LEU A 105 13.64 -1.75 10.12
CA LEU A 105 12.51 -2.62 9.78
C LEU A 105 12.89 -3.68 8.75
N LYS A 106 13.59 -3.30 7.68
CA LYS A 106 14.05 -4.25 6.65
C LYS A 106 15.03 -5.27 7.23
N ASP A 107 15.91 -4.85 8.14
CA ASP A 107 16.94 -5.71 8.71
C ASP A 107 16.37 -6.71 9.73
N ARG A 108 15.53 -6.25 10.66
CA ARG A 108 15.04 -7.06 11.78
C ARG A 108 13.82 -7.92 11.48
N LEU A 109 13.05 -7.59 10.43
CA LEU A 109 11.86 -8.33 10.03
C LEU A 109 12.12 -9.25 8.84
N THR A 110 11.21 -10.18 8.61
CA THR A 110 11.22 -11.08 7.44
C THR A 110 9.81 -11.12 6.84
N GLY A 111 9.74 -11.25 5.52
CA GLY A 111 8.49 -11.24 4.75
C GLY A 111 8.23 -9.92 4.04
N GLU A 112 6.98 -9.66 3.71
CA GLU A 112 6.56 -8.50 2.94
C GLU A 112 6.02 -7.39 3.85
N ILE A 113 6.51 -6.18 3.66
CA ILE A 113 5.98 -4.97 4.28
C ILE A 113 5.39 -4.10 3.18
N ALA A 114 4.07 -3.89 3.23
CA ALA A 114 3.39 -3.06 2.25
C ALA A 114 3.70 -1.59 2.49
N VAL A 115 4.11 -0.87 1.45
CA VAL A 115 4.24 0.58 1.46
C VAL A 115 3.01 1.16 0.77
N SER A 116 2.36 2.15 1.39
CA SER A 116 1.17 2.78 0.82
C SER A 116 1.27 4.31 0.91
N GLY A 117 0.82 4.97 -0.16
CA GLY A 117 0.85 6.42 -0.30
C GLY A 117 1.95 6.88 -1.26
N PRO A 118 1.61 7.58 -2.37
CA PRO A 118 2.60 8.00 -3.37
C PRO A 118 3.70 8.91 -2.82
N GLU A 119 3.40 9.81 -1.87
CA GLU A 119 4.41 10.69 -1.30
C GLU A 119 5.41 9.94 -0.41
N LEU A 120 4.96 8.91 0.31
CA LEU A 120 5.88 8.04 1.07
C LEU A 120 6.73 7.21 0.11
N ALA A 121 6.09 6.57 -0.87
CA ALA A 121 6.77 5.76 -1.86
C ALA A 121 7.83 6.57 -2.65
N ARG A 122 7.54 7.84 -2.93
CA ARG A 122 8.50 8.80 -3.48
C ARG A 122 9.77 8.85 -2.62
N SER A 123 9.65 9.19 -1.34
CA SER A 123 10.80 9.34 -0.45
C SER A 123 11.57 8.01 -0.28
N LEU A 124 10.87 6.88 -0.17
CA LEU A 124 11.54 5.58 -0.06
C LEU A 124 12.22 5.14 -1.37
N THR A 125 11.70 5.57 -2.51
CA THR A 125 12.36 5.37 -3.82
C THR A 125 13.64 6.20 -3.91
N GLU A 126 13.63 7.47 -3.45
CA GLU A 126 14.83 8.32 -3.41
C GLU A 126 15.94 7.70 -2.54
N LEU A 127 15.56 6.94 -1.50
CA LEU A 127 16.48 6.23 -0.60
C LEU A 127 16.90 4.83 -1.11
N GLY A 128 16.35 4.37 -2.24
CA GLY A 128 16.61 3.02 -2.77
C GLY A 128 16.04 1.90 -1.90
N LEU A 129 14.95 2.17 -1.16
CA LEU A 129 14.39 1.23 -0.17
C LEU A 129 13.24 0.38 -0.69
N ILE A 130 12.60 0.76 -1.80
CA ILE A 130 11.52 -0.03 -2.42
C ILE A 130 12.11 -1.19 -3.23
N ASP A 131 11.70 -2.42 -2.92
CA ASP A 131 12.15 -3.62 -3.62
C ASP A 131 11.23 -3.95 -4.81
N GLU A 132 9.93 -3.73 -4.66
CA GLU A 132 8.93 -4.01 -5.70
C GLU A 132 7.87 -2.92 -5.81
N TYR A 133 7.43 -2.67 -7.04
CA TYR A 133 6.32 -1.81 -7.41
C TYR A 133 5.21 -2.68 -8.00
N ARG A 134 4.02 -2.67 -7.37
CA ARG A 134 2.85 -3.46 -7.81
C ARG A 134 1.73 -2.54 -8.27
N LEU A 135 1.56 -2.44 -9.57
CA LEU A 135 0.58 -1.57 -10.22
C LEU A 135 -0.66 -2.42 -10.52
N TYR A 136 -1.76 -2.15 -9.83
CA TYR A 136 -3.05 -2.80 -10.10
C TYR A 136 -3.82 -1.92 -11.08
N PHE A 137 -3.74 -2.22 -12.38
CA PHE A 137 -4.36 -1.44 -13.44
C PHE A 137 -5.86 -1.71 -13.53
N HIS A 138 -6.63 -0.64 -13.44
CA HIS A 138 -8.08 -0.63 -13.69
C HIS A 138 -8.35 -0.05 -15.08
N PRO A 139 -9.40 -0.51 -15.79
CA PRO A 139 -9.77 -0.02 -17.12
C PRO A 139 -10.49 1.34 -17.04
N VAL A 140 -9.92 2.29 -16.31
CA VAL A 140 -10.47 3.62 -16.04
C VAL A 140 -9.42 4.66 -16.43
N VAL A 141 -9.86 5.78 -17.02
CA VAL A 141 -9.03 6.96 -17.31
C VAL A 141 -9.57 8.12 -16.48
N LEU A 142 -8.75 8.67 -15.58
CA LEU A 142 -9.19 9.70 -14.63
C LEU A 142 -8.97 11.14 -15.12
N GLY A 143 -7.99 11.34 -15.99
CA GLY A 143 -7.55 12.64 -16.54
C GLY A 143 -6.83 13.55 -15.54
N ARG A 144 -6.95 13.27 -14.23
CA ARG A 144 -6.27 13.97 -13.14
C ARG A 144 -6.25 13.11 -11.88
N GLY A 145 -5.34 13.41 -10.97
CA GLY A 145 -5.26 12.75 -9.67
C GLY A 145 -3.85 12.79 -9.12
N THR A 146 -3.58 11.93 -8.14
CA THR A 146 -2.22 11.74 -7.63
C THR A 146 -1.51 10.71 -8.50
N PRO A 147 -0.38 11.01 -9.16
CA PRO A 147 0.34 10.01 -9.94
C PRO A 147 0.89 8.89 -9.04
N PHE A 148 0.90 7.65 -9.52
CA PHE A 148 1.56 6.54 -8.81
C PHE A 148 3.05 6.81 -8.58
N PHE A 149 3.75 7.28 -9.62
CA PHE A 149 5.13 7.75 -9.54
C PHE A 149 5.19 9.26 -9.29
N ALA A 150 4.96 9.66 -8.04
CA ALA A 150 4.96 11.06 -7.62
C ALA A 150 6.38 11.65 -7.43
N GLY A 151 7.23 11.61 -8.47
CA GLY A 151 8.55 12.26 -8.47
C GLY A 151 9.64 11.41 -9.12
N PRO A 152 10.33 10.53 -8.37
CA PRO A 152 11.34 9.62 -8.89
C PRO A 152 10.82 8.74 -10.01
N ARG A 153 11.69 8.53 -11.00
CA ARG A 153 11.45 7.66 -12.15
C ARG A 153 12.61 6.68 -12.23
N PRO A 154 12.69 5.71 -11.29
CA PRO A 154 13.75 4.72 -11.35
C PRO A 154 13.64 3.92 -12.64
N PRO A 155 14.76 3.46 -13.22
CA PRO A 155 14.68 2.43 -14.25
C PRO A 155 14.08 1.18 -13.60
N LEU A 156 13.11 0.57 -14.27
CA LEU A 156 12.38 -0.58 -13.77
C LEU A 156 12.50 -1.74 -14.75
N ARG A 157 12.52 -2.96 -14.21
CA ARG A 157 12.40 -4.21 -14.97
C ARG A 157 11.13 -4.93 -14.56
N LEU A 158 10.43 -5.49 -15.55
CA LEU A 158 9.24 -6.29 -15.32
C LEU A 158 9.62 -7.59 -14.59
N VAL A 159 8.83 -7.96 -13.58
CA VAL A 159 8.98 -9.18 -12.79
C VAL A 159 7.84 -10.15 -13.07
N SER A 160 6.59 -9.68 -13.01
CA SER A 160 5.41 -10.51 -13.27
C SER A 160 4.25 -9.71 -13.86
N ILE A 161 3.35 -10.44 -14.52
CA ILE A 161 2.06 -9.95 -15.01
C ILE A 161 1.02 -10.96 -14.51
N ASP A 162 0.13 -10.52 -13.62
CA ASP A 162 -0.86 -11.40 -12.99
C ASP A 162 -2.27 -10.81 -13.19
N PRO A 163 -3.20 -11.51 -13.86
CA PRO A 163 -4.60 -11.10 -13.86
C PRO A 163 -5.17 -11.27 -12.43
N VAL A 164 -5.94 -10.28 -11.97
CA VAL A 164 -6.57 -10.29 -10.65
C VAL A 164 -8.06 -9.99 -10.82
N GLY A 165 -8.88 -11.03 -10.85
CA GLY A 165 -10.29 -10.90 -11.21
C GLY A 165 -10.49 -10.73 -12.71
N GLU A 166 -11.59 -10.09 -13.10
CA GLU A 166 -12.01 -10.00 -14.51
C GLU A 166 -11.28 -8.88 -15.27
N ASP A 167 -11.18 -7.70 -14.66
CA ASP A 167 -10.77 -6.48 -15.36
C ASP A 167 -9.48 -5.83 -14.83
N THR A 168 -8.85 -6.41 -13.80
CA THR A 168 -7.62 -5.85 -13.21
C THR A 168 -6.41 -6.70 -13.56
N VAL A 169 -5.32 -6.06 -13.97
CA VAL A 169 -4.01 -6.71 -14.10
C VAL A 169 -3.04 -6.10 -13.11
N ARG A 170 -2.32 -6.95 -12.37
CA ARG A 170 -1.21 -6.55 -11.52
C ARG A 170 0.08 -6.70 -12.30
N LEU A 171 0.77 -5.59 -12.52
CA LEU A 171 2.15 -5.59 -13.00
C LEU A 171 3.10 -5.44 -11.82
N THR A 172 4.04 -6.36 -11.68
CA THR A 172 5.10 -6.27 -10.67
C THR A 172 6.40 -5.86 -11.36
N TYR A 173 7.02 -4.79 -10.85
CA TYR A 173 8.32 -4.31 -11.28
C TYR A 173 9.30 -4.29 -10.11
N ALA A 174 10.59 -4.39 -10.41
CA ALA A 174 11.67 -4.11 -9.47
C ALA A 174 12.59 -3.02 -10.06
N PRO A 175 13.31 -2.25 -9.23
CA PRO A 175 14.44 -1.45 -9.69
C PRO A 175 15.39 -2.29 -10.58
N ALA A 176 15.84 -1.68 -11.68
CA ALA A 176 16.78 -2.28 -12.62
C ALA A 176 18.23 -2.20 -12.14
#